data_AF-A0A1F5DQ95-F1
#
_entry.id   AF-A0A1F5DQ95-F1
#
_cell.length_a   1.000
_cell.length_b   1.000
_cell.length_c   1.000
_cell.angle_alpha   90.00
_cell.angle_beta   90.00
_cell.angle_gamma   90.00
#
_symmetry.space_group_name_H-M   'P 1'
#
loop_
_entity.id
_entity.type
_entity.pdbx_description
1 polymer ?
#
loop_
_entity_poly.entity_id
_entity_poly.type
_entity_poly.pdbx_seq_one_letter_code
_entity_poly.pdbx_strand_id
1 'polypeptide(L)'
;MTKEKYLEAIENLRQYFKKKEIPKIDYPHNEFIDPCFPDICLVHCHGMLDKMLEFLEQGRIDKVNRWLGFIQGVLWRSGLFTLDDLKNMNKPD
;
A
#
# COMPACT_ATOMS: atom_id res chain seq x y z
N MET A 1 -6.92 -9.73 -12.18
CA MET A 1 -5.82 -10.20 -11.32
C MET A 1 -6.25 -11.45 -10.59
N THR A 2 -5.37 -12.44 -10.51
CA THR A 2 -5.54 -13.61 -9.65
C THR A 2 -5.15 -13.27 -8.21
N LYS A 3 -5.45 -14.15 -7.25
CA LYS A 3 -5.05 -13.98 -5.85
C LYS A 3 -3.52 -13.88 -5.71
N GLU A 4 -2.79 -14.66 -6.50
CA GLU A 4 -1.33 -14.72 -6.55
C GLU A 4 -0.73 -13.37 -6.95
N LYS A 5 -1.34 -12.67 -7.91
CA LYS A 5 -0.89 -11.33 -8.33
C LYS A 5 -1.05 -10.28 -7.23
N TYR A 6 -2.11 -10.36 -6.42
CA TYR A 6 -2.23 -9.48 -5.25
C TYR A 6 -1.17 -9.78 -4.19
N LEU A 7 -0.89 -11.06 -3.94
CA LEU A 7 0.17 -11.45 -3.00
C LEU A 7 1.54 -10.95 -3.46
N GLU A 8 1.85 -11.11 -4.75
CA GLU A 8 3.06 -10.60 -5.37
C GLU A 8 3.19 -9.08 -5.20
N ALA A 9 2.13 -8.33 -5.53
CA ALA A 9 2.12 -6.87 -5.38
C ALA A 9 2.30 -6.42 -3.92
N ILE A 10 1.59 -7.06 -2.98
CA ILE A 10 1.70 -6.76 -1.54
C ILE A 10 3.11 -7.04 -1.04
N GLU A 11 3.71 -8.17 -1.42
CA GLU A 11 5.05 -8.53 -0.96
C GLU A 11 6.13 -7.63 -1.57
N ASN A 12 6.01 -7.26 -2.86
CA ASN A 12 6.91 -6.31 -3.50
C ASN A 12 6.90 -4.95 -2.79
N LEU A 13 5.71 -4.44 -2.44
CA LEU A 13 5.56 -3.21 -1.67
C LEU A 13 6.14 -3.35 -0.25
N ARG A 14 5.91 -4.49 0.42
CA ARG A 14 6.46 -4.76 1.75
C ARG A 14 7.98 -4.75 1.73
N GLN A 15 8.60 -5.41 0.76
CA GLN A 15 10.06 -5.42 0.61
C GLN A 15 10.61 -4.04 0.29
N TYR A 16 9.90 -3.26 -0.53
CA TYR A 16 10.25 -1.87 -0.78
C TYR A 16 10.27 -1.03 0.51
N PHE A 17 9.19 -1.06 1.29
CA PHE A 17 9.11 -0.29 2.54
C PHE A 17 10.18 -0.72 3.55
N LYS A 18 10.41 -2.04 3.70
CA LYS A 18 11.49 -2.58 4.56
C LYS A 18 12.87 -2.10 4.12
N LYS A 19 13.17 -2.15 2.81
CA LYS A 19 14.47 -1.70 2.27
C LYS A 19 14.71 -0.21 2.50
N LYS A 20 13.63 0.59 2.55
CA LYS A 20 13.67 2.02 2.84
C LYS A 20 13.63 2.35 4.33
N GLU A 21 13.62 1.33 5.20
CA GLU A 21 13.50 1.47 6.65
C GLU A 21 12.24 2.26 7.07
N ILE A 22 11.19 2.21 6.25
CA ILE A 22 9.91 2.85 6.54
C ILE A 22 9.19 1.96 7.56
N PRO A 23 8.87 2.45 8.77
CA PRO A 23 8.16 1.67 9.76
C PRO A 23 6.73 1.37 9.30
N LYS A 24 6.01 0.52 10.05
CA LYS A 24 4.58 0.27 9.84
C LYS A 24 3.79 0.75 11.05
N ILE A 25 2.70 1.46 10.81
CA ILE A 25 1.76 1.85 11.87
C ILE A 25 0.32 1.61 11.42
N ASP A 26 -0.54 1.37 12.39
CA ASP A 26 -1.97 1.54 12.23
C ASP A 26 -2.36 2.91 12.77
N TYR A 27 -2.55 3.89 11.88
CA TYR A 27 -2.82 5.27 12.28
C TYR A 27 -4.27 5.40 12.78
N PRO A 28 -4.55 6.20 13.82
CA PRO A 28 -5.91 6.39 14.32
C PRO A 28 -6.87 6.86 13.22
N HIS A 29 -8.08 6.28 13.17
CA HIS A 29 -9.06 6.57 12.11
C HIS A 29 -9.86 7.86 12.35
N ASN A 30 -9.79 8.42 13.56
CA ASN A 30 -10.60 9.54 14.04
C ASN A 30 -9.75 10.79 14.34
N GLU A 31 -8.49 10.79 13.91
CA GLU A 31 -7.56 11.90 14.13
C GLU A 31 -7.03 12.42 12.80
N PHE A 32 -6.71 13.71 12.77
CA PHE A 32 -6.01 14.30 11.63
C PHE A 32 -4.55 13.85 11.64
N ILE A 33 -3.98 13.74 10.44
CA ILE A 33 -2.55 13.55 10.28
C ILE A 33 -1.80 14.71 10.96
N ASP A 34 -0.82 14.37 11.80
CA ASP A 34 0.11 15.35 12.35
C ASP A 34 1.05 15.85 11.23
N PRO A 35 0.96 17.13 10.82
CA PRO A 35 1.79 17.68 9.75
C PRO A 35 3.27 17.75 10.11
N CYS A 36 3.62 17.64 11.40
CA CYS A 36 5.01 17.60 11.86
C CYS A 36 5.65 16.21 11.70
N PHE A 37 4.89 15.19 11.29
CA PHE A 37 5.39 13.84 11.06
C PHE A 37 5.58 13.60 9.56
N PRO A 38 6.74 13.96 8.98
CA PRO A 38 7.01 13.66 7.59
C PRO A 38 6.86 12.16 7.34
N ASP A 39 6.37 11.80 6.16
CA ASP A 39 6.21 10.41 5.71
C ASP A 39 5.19 9.54 6.48
N ILE A 40 4.39 10.11 7.39
CA ILE A 40 3.32 9.38 8.09
C ILE A 40 2.39 8.61 7.14
N CYS A 41 2.11 9.15 5.95
CA CYS A 41 1.32 8.48 4.93
C CYS A 41 1.99 7.19 4.42
N LEU A 42 3.32 7.20 4.24
CA LEU A 42 4.08 6.01 3.82
C LEU A 42 4.12 4.96 4.92
N VAL A 43 4.30 5.39 6.17
CA VAL A 43 4.25 4.52 7.35
C VAL A 43 2.88 3.86 7.50
N HIS A 44 1.80 4.62 7.26
CA HIS A 44 0.44 4.08 7.24
C HIS A 44 0.25 3.10 6.08
N CYS A 45 0.73 3.43 4.88
CA CYS A 45 0.68 2.51 3.72
C CYS A 45 1.38 1.18 4.00
N HIS A 46 2.52 1.19 4.70
CA HIS A 46 3.20 -0.03 5.10
C HIS A 46 2.35 -0.86 6.06
N GLY A 47 1.70 -0.23 7.05
CA GLY A 47 0.76 -0.91 7.95
C GLY A 47 -0.48 -1.48 7.25
N MET A 48 -0.96 -0.79 6.20
CA MET A 48 -2.11 -1.24 5.41
C MET A 48 -1.88 -2.60 4.74
N LEU A 49 -0.64 -2.92 4.36
CA LEU A 49 -0.31 -4.17 3.64
C LEU A 49 -0.67 -5.44 4.44
N ASP A 50 -0.52 -5.41 5.76
CA ASP A 50 -0.85 -6.56 6.62
C ASP A 50 -2.36 -6.82 6.61
N LYS A 51 -3.18 -5.77 6.73
CA LYS A 51 -4.66 -5.87 6.65
C LYS A 51 -5.14 -6.25 5.25
N MET A 52 -4.40 -5.87 4.19
CA MET A 52 -4.74 -6.28 2.82
C MET A 52 -4.67 -7.79 2.63
N LEU A 53 -3.75 -8.48 3.32
CA LEU A 53 -3.69 -9.94 3.30
C LEU A 53 -4.96 -10.56 3.88
N GLU A 54 -5.45 -10.03 5.02
CA GLU A 54 -6.72 -10.49 5.63
C GLU A 54 -7.91 -10.29 4.69
N PHE A 55 -7.98 -9.12 4.02
CA PHE A 55 -9.04 -8.86 3.04
C PHE A 55 -8.97 -9.81 1.85
N LEU A 56 -7.76 -10.15 1.40
CA LEU A 56 -7.55 -11.08 0.30
C LEU A 56 -7.96 -12.51 0.68
N GLU A 57 -7.64 -12.96 1.89
CA GLU A 57 -8.08 -14.25 2.42
C GLU A 57 -9.60 -14.34 2.57
N GLN A 58 -10.24 -13.25 2.97
CA GLN A 58 -11.70 -13.13 3.09
C GLN A 58 -12.41 -12.95 1.72
N GLY A 59 -11.67 -12.94 0.60
CA GLY A 59 -12.25 -12.72 -0.74
C GLY A 59 -12.78 -11.30 -0.98
N ARG A 60 -12.40 -10.31 -0.16
CA ARG A 60 -12.86 -8.91 -0.24
C ARG A 60 -12.06 -8.11 -1.27
N ILE A 61 -12.09 -8.55 -2.52
CA ILE A 61 -11.25 -8.02 -3.61
C ILE A 61 -11.46 -6.52 -3.84
N ASP A 62 -12.68 -6.01 -3.77
CA ASP A 62 -12.96 -4.57 -3.92
C ASP A 62 -12.32 -3.71 -2.83
N LYS A 63 -12.14 -4.27 -1.63
CA LYS A 63 -11.44 -3.59 -0.53
C LYS A 63 -9.95 -3.56 -0.81
N VAL A 64 -9.37 -4.68 -1.24
CA VAL A 64 -7.96 -4.79 -1.65
C VAL A 64 -7.64 -3.80 -2.76
N ASN A 65 -8.46 -3.72 -3.81
CA ASN A 65 -8.25 -2.78 -4.92
C ASN A 65 -8.29 -1.32 -4.48
N ARG A 66 -9.24 -0.93 -3.62
CA ARG A 66 -9.31 0.45 -3.10
C ARG A 66 -8.07 0.81 -2.29
N TRP A 67 -7.58 -0.12 -1.49
CA TRP A 67 -6.38 0.11 -0.67
C TRP A 67 -5.12 0.15 -1.52
N LEU A 68 -5.01 -0.72 -2.52
CA LEU A 68 -3.93 -0.68 -3.49
C LEU A 68 -3.89 0.65 -4.25
N GLY A 69 -5.04 1.14 -4.72
CA GLY A 69 -5.14 2.44 -5.37
C GLY A 69 -4.75 3.61 -4.46
N PHE A 70 -5.12 3.56 -3.17
CA PHE A 70 -4.68 4.55 -2.19
C PHE A 70 -3.16 4.55 -2.03
N ILE A 71 -2.54 3.37 -1.86
CA ILE A 71 -1.09 3.23 -1.72
C ILE A 71 -0.38 3.75 -2.98
N GLN A 72 -0.87 3.38 -4.17
CA GLN A 72 -0.35 3.89 -5.44
C GLN A 72 -0.42 5.42 -5.51
N GLY A 73 -1.53 6.02 -5.08
CA GLY A 73 -1.69 7.48 -5.02
C GLY A 73 -0.67 8.15 -4.10
N VAL A 74 -0.44 7.59 -2.91
CA VAL A 74 0.57 8.10 -1.96
C VAL A 74 1.97 7.99 -2.55
N LEU A 75 2.34 6.82 -3.09
CA LEU A 75 3.66 6.58 -3.69
C LEU A 75 3.96 7.52 -4.85
N TRP A 76 2.98 7.78 -5.71
CA TRP A 76 3.09 8.76 -6.80
C TRP A 76 3.28 10.18 -6.26
N ARG A 77 2.44 10.60 -5.30
CA ARG A 77 2.50 11.94 -4.72
C ARG A 77 3.84 12.19 -3.99
N SER A 78 4.43 11.16 -3.41
CA SER A 78 5.74 11.20 -2.76
C SER A 78 6.91 11.19 -3.75
N GLY A 79 6.67 11.08 -5.06
CA GLY A 79 7.72 11.06 -6.08
C GLY A 79 8.57 9.79 -6.07
N LEU A 80 8.07 8.72 -5.44
CA LEU A 80 8.81 7.45 -5.30
C LEU A 80 8.65 6.53 -6.51
N PHE A 81 7.55 6.69 -7.24
CA PHE A 81 7.19 5.88 -8.41
C PHE A 81 6.50 6.75 -9.45
N THR A 82 6.71 6.43 -10.73
CA THR A 82 5.95 7.00 -11.84
C THR A 82 4.59 6.31 -11.97
N LEU A 83 3.64 6.93 -12.68
CA LEU A 83 2.34 6.29 -12.96
C LEU A 83 2.52 5.00 -13.78
N ASP A 84 3.53 4.92 -14.64
CA ASP A 84 3.83 3.72 -15.42
C ASP A 84 4.36 2.59 -14.53
N ASP A 85 5.21 2.89 -13.55
CA ASP A 85 5.65 1.89 -12.56
C ASP A 85 4.45 1.31 -11.80
N LEU A 86 3.55 2.19 -11.34
CA LEU A 86 2.39 1.81 -10.54
C LEU A 86 1.36 1.00 -11.33
N LYS A 87 1.14 1.35 -12.62
CA LYS A 87 0.25 0.60 -13.51
C LYS A 87 0.69 -0.85 -13.70
N ASN A 88 2.00 -1.11 -13.64
CA ASN A 88 2.54 -2.45 -13.80
C ASN A 88 2.46 -3.28 -12.51
N MET A 89 2.26 -2.67 -11.33
CA MET A 89 2.15 -3.40 -10.06
C MET A 89 0.90 -4.29 -9.97
N ASN A 90 -0.16 -3.97 -10.71
CA ASN A 90 -1.45 -4.63 -10.60
C ASN A 90 -2.10 -4.93 -11.96
N LYS A 91 -1.29 -4.94 -13.01
CA LYS A 91 -1.75 -5.22 -14.37
C LYS A 91 -2.37 -6.64 -14.41
N PRO A 92 -3.62 -6.81 -14.88
CA PRO A 92 -4.12 -8.13 -15.22
C PRO A 92 -3.22 -8.72 -16.31
N ASP A 93 -2.90 -10.01 -16.23
CA ASP A 93 -2.29 -10.75 -17.34
C ASP A 93 -3.17 -10.64 -18.60
#